data_AF-F2R2P6-F1
#
_entry.id   AF-F2R2P6-F1
#
_cell.length_a   1.000
_cell.length_b   1.000
_cell.length_c   1.000
_cell.angle_alpha   90.00
_cell.angle_beta   90.00
_cell.angle_gamma   90.00
#
_symmetry.space_group_name_H-M   'P 1'
#
loop_
_entity.id
_entity.type
_entity.pdbx_description
1 polymer ?
#
loop_
_entity_poly.entity_id
_entity_poly.type
_entity_poly.pdbx_seq_one_letter_code
_entity_poly.pdbx_strand_id
1 'polypeptide(L)'
;MTDTLAPVDAPAVRVSPGRRRGDRIVPAAALGWLVLLLAEWAADGRIWLGHLVGIVPPAAFVLVPLLLAALAPLARGAARWRSLAAAALALAVGYGQSGLDPAALWRAEPRPGPESVRVFAWNTNSWNQLLGTQDHFYAFLKAKDADVYLLHEYQHVTADRKGRLPIDDLARLRREFPGHQVVVRGELVTLSRFPVLRQPAVGPAGRLPPGADWQAEYRESKVLRTDVLVRGRTVSFYNVHMPVWNSMPDGLLSADFYRHMRERSGPRRAQYAGLEADLAANRNPVVVAGDFNATAAMSDLDPLRERLADAAEVSTDPYPTSWEEGGWKPFWRTDWAFTGNGAKAERYEFNPPEKLSDHAVQDLWVSLPGNG
;
A
#
# COMPACT_ATOMS: atom_id res chain seq x y z
N MET A 1 58.60 46.95 -50.86
CA MET A 1 58.37 45.54 -50.54
C MET A 1 58.04 45.46 -49.07
N THR A 2 56.75 45.46 -48.74
CA THR A 2 56.24 45.43 -47.36
C THR A 2 55.16 44.36 -47.37
N ASP A 3 55.53 43.13 -47.00
CA ASP A 3 54.61 42.01 -46.88
C ASP A 3 53.63 42.28 -45.74
N THR A 4 52.36 42.42 -46.11
CA THR A 4 51.26 42.53 -45.16
C THR A 4 50.75 41.10 -44.92
N LEU A 5 51.14 40.50 -43.80
CA LEU A 5 50.62 39.21 -43.36
C LEU A 5 49.13 39.39 -42.99
N ALA A 6 48.26 38.77 -43.77
CA ALA A 6 46.83 38.70 -43.48
C ALA A 6 46.60 37.88 -42.19
N PRO A 7 45.65 38.28 -41.32
CA PRO A 7 45.30 37.51 -40.15
C PRO A 7 44.60 36.22 -40.57
N VAL A 8 45.08 35.09 -40.08
CA VAL A 8 44.40 33.80 -40.22
C VAL A 8 43.19 33.82 -39.28
N ASP A 9 42.00 33.95 -39.86
CA ASP A 9 40.74 33.82 -39.13
C ASP A 9 40.65 32.40 -38.54
N ALA A 10 40.71 32.32 -37.21
CA ALA A 10 40.47 31.06 -36.50
C ALA A 10 39.04 30.59 -36.77
N PRO A 11 38.81 29.29 -37.08
CA PRO A 11 37.48 28.79 -37.37
C PRO A 11 36.60 28.95 -36.13
N ALA A 12 35.55 29.78 -36.25
CA ALA A 12 34.53 29.92 -35.22
C ALA A 12 33.90 28.55 -34.95
N VAL A 13 34.19 27.97 -33.78
CA VAL A 13 33.60 26.72 -33.30
C VAL A 13 32.10 26.93 -33.16
N ARG A 14 31.33 26.56 -34.20
CA ARG A 14 29.87 26.56 -34.16
C ARG A 14 29.41 25.49 -33.17
N VAL A 15 29.15 25.91 -31.95
CA VAL A 15 28.50 25.06 -30.94
C VAL A 15 27.06 24.83 -31.40
N SER A 16 26.76 23.61 -31.87
CA SER A 16 25.44 23.23 -32.38
C SER A 16 24.32 23.58 -31.37
N PRO A 17 23.16 24.12 -31.80
CA PRO A 17 22.09 24.59 -30.90
C PRO A 17 21.57 23.54 -29.92
N GLY A 18 21.55 22.26 -30.32
CA GLY A 18 21.18 21.15 -29.45
C GLY A 18 22.11 20.97 -28.23
N ARG A 19 23.38 21.39 -28.34
CA ARG A 19 24.39 21.26 -27.29
C ARG A 19 24.15 22.20 -26.11
N ARG A 20 23.65 23.43 -26.35
CA ARG A 20 23.33 24.39 -25.28
C ARG A 20 22.04 24.05 -24.53
N ARG A 21 21.14 23.27 -25.15
CA ARG A 21 19.88 22.84 -24.52
C ARG A 21 20.11 21.73 -23.50
N GLY A 22 21.00 20.76 -23.78
CA GLY A 22 21.37 19.69 -22.84
C GLY A 22 21.94 20.22 -21.52
N ASP A 23 22.81 21.23 -21.60
CA ASP A 23 23.43 21.90 -20.43
C ASP A 23 22.43 22.59 -19.50
N ARG A 24 21.18 22.79 -19.92
CA ARG A 24 20.13 23.41 -19.11
C ARG A 24 19.03 22.43 -18.72
N ILE A 25 18.56 21.62 -19.68
CA ILE A 25 17.41 20.73 -19.50
C ILE A 25 17.72 19.61 -18.52
N VAL A 26 18.85 18.90 -18.68
CA VAL A 26 19.16 17.73 -17.84
C VAL A 26 19.37 18.13 -16.37
N PRO A 27 20.19 19.16 -16.05
CA PRO A 27 20.32 19.61 -14.67
C PRO A 27 19.00 20.14 -14.09
N ALA A 28 18.21 20.87 -14.89
CA ALA A 28 16.92 21.39 -14.43
C ALA A 28 15.90 20.28 -14.14
N ALA A 29 15.85 19.24 -14.98
CA ALA A 29 14.99 18.08 -14.76
C ALA A 29 15.44 17.28 -13.53
N ALA A 30 16.75 17.05 -13.37
CA ALA A 30 17.27 16.35 -12.20
C ALA A 30 17.04 17.11 -10.89
N LEU A 31 17.28 18.42 -10.90
CA LEU A 31 16.99 19.27 -9.75
C LEU A 31 15.49 19.37 -9.49
N GLY A 32 14.67 19.50 -10.53
CA GLY A 32 13.21 19.57 -10.42
C GLY A 32 12.62 18.31 -9.80
N TRP A 33 13.08 17.13 -10.23
CA TRP A 33 12.69 15.85 -9.63
C TRP A 33 13.13 15.75 -8.16
N LEU A 34 14.37 16.11 -7.84
CA LEU A 34 14.85 16.15 -6.46
C LEU A 34 14.01 17.09 -5.58
N VAL A 35 13.73 18.30 -6.06
CA VAL A 35 12.90 19.28 -5.34
C VAL A 35 11.49 18.76 -5.13
N LEU A 36 10.92 18.08 -6.12
CA LEU A 36 9.61 17.43 -6.00
C LEU A 36 9.62 16.41 -4.85
N LEU A 37 10.61 15.51 -4.81
CA LEU A 37 10.75 14.51 -3.73
C LEU A 37 10.95 15.14 -2.36
N LEU A 38 11.76 16.20 -2.26
CA LEU A 38 12.01 16.87 -0.98
C LEU A 38 10.79 17.65 -0.48
N ALA A 39 10.07 18.32 -1.38
CA ALA A 39 8.84 19.04 -1.05
C ALA A 39 7.75 18.06 -0.60
N GLU A 40 7.68 16.92 -1.27
CA GLU A 40 6.80 15.82 -0.93
C GLU A 40 7.14 15.23 0.44
N TRP A 41 8.38 14.79 0.66
CA TRP A 41 8.82 14.28 1.96
C TRP A 41 8.56 15.27 3.12
N ALA A 42 8.67 16.57 2.85
CA ALA A 42 8.35 17.61 3.82
C ALA A 42 6.83 17.80 4.04
N ALA A 43 5.99 17.53 3.04
CA ALA A 43 4.54 17.69 3.08
C ALA A 43 3.79 16.42 3.55
N ASP A 44 4.35 15.25 3.27
CA ASP A 44 3.71 13.96 3.44
C ASP A 44 3.31 13.71 4.90
N GLY A 45 2.09 13.19 5.08
CA GLY A 45 1.41 13.06 6.37
C GLY A 45 1.15 14.36 7.17
N ARG A 46 1.74 15.50 6.78
CA ARG A 46 1.66 16.78 7.52
C ARG A 46 0.58 17.71 6.98
N ILE A 47 0.40 17.75 5.67
CA ILE A 47 -0.67 18.49 5.00
C ILE A 47 -1.44 17.56 4.06
N TRP A 48 -2.72 17.86 3.80
CA TRP A 48 -3.58 17.01 2.98
C TRP A 48 -3.10 16.84 1.52
N LEU A 49 -2.31 17.79 1.01
CA LEU A 49 -1.67 17.68 -0.31
C LEU A 49 -0.47 16.73 -0.34
N GLY A 50 0.10 16.38 0.81
CA GLY A 50 1.26 15.50 0.90
C GLY A 50 1.03 14.13 0.28
N HIS A 51 -0.21 13.63 0.33
CA HIS A 51 -0.59 12.35 -0.25
C HIS A 51 -0.58 12.29 -1.78
N LEU A 52 -0.42 13.41 -2.51
CA LEU A 52 -0.38 13.42 -3.98
C LEU A 52 0.71 12.51 -4.55
N VAL A 53 1.78 12.27 -3.80
CA VAL A 53 2.84 11.36 -4.21
C VAL A 53 2.34 9.92 -4.37
N GLY A 54 1.28 9.54 -3.65
CA GLY A 54 0.68 8.22 -3.76
C GLY A 54 0.14 7.90 -5.16
N ILE A 55 -0.04 8.90 -6.03
CA ILE A 55 -0.38 8.69 -7.45
C ILE A 55 0.82 8.24 -8.26
N VAL A 56 2.04 8.57 -7.85
CA VAL A 56 3.25 8.25 -8.62
C VAL A 56 3.43 6.73 -8.61
N PRO A 57 3.56 6.07 -9.79
CA PRO A 57 3.90 4.66 -9.82
C PRO A 57 5.22 4.42 -9.08
N PRO A 58 5.29 3.47 -8.14
CA PRO A 58 6.46 3.31 -7.27
C PRO A 58 7.78 3.08 -8.03
N ALA A 59 7.75 2.41 -9.19
CA ALA A 59 8.95 2.24 -10.03
C ALA A 59 9.56 3.58 -10.51
N ALA A 60 8.76 4.65 -10.62
CA ALA A 60 9.24 5.95 -11.09
C ALA A 60 10.28 6.58 -10.14
N PHE A 61 10.20 6.30 -8.83
CA PHE A 61 11.18 6.80 -7.85
C PHE A 61 12.60 6.30 -8.08
N VAL A 62 12.75 5.18 -8.81
CA VAL A 62 14.07 4.64 -9.21
C VAL A 62 14.36 4.89 -10.68
N LEU A 63 13.39 4.63 -11.57
CA LEU A 63 13.60 4.75 -13.02
C LEU A 63 13.90 6.18 -13.46
N VAL A 64 13.24 7.19 -12.88
CA VAL A 64 13.45 8.59 -13.27
C VAL A 64 14.85 9.08 -12.88
N PRO A 65 15.34 8.92 -11.63
CA PRO A 65 16.73 9.23 -11.29
C PRO A 65 17.76 8.50 -12.14
N LEU A 66 17.55 7.21 -12.43
CA LEU A 66 18.47 6.42 -13.27
C LEU A 66 18.51 6.94 -14.71
N LEU A 67 17.36 7.27 -15.29
CA LEU A 67 17.29 7.86 -16.62
C LEU A 67 18.01 9.23 -16.65
N LEU A 68 17.80 10.07 -15.65
CA LEU A 68 18.46 11.38 -15.55
C LEU A 68 19.98 11.24 -15.39
N ALA A 69 20.45 10.24 -14.63
CA ALA A 69 21.86 9.92 -14.53
C ALA A 69 22.44 9.44 -15.88
N ALA A 70 21.71 8.59 -16.61
CA ALA A 70 22.11 8.12 -17.94
C ALA A 70 22.16 9.26 -18.98
N LEU A 71 21.32 10.29 -18.83
CA LEU A 71 21.29 11.48 -19.69
C LEU A 71 22.31 12.55 -19.27
N ALA A 72 22.95 12.43 -18.10
CA ALA A 72 23.94 13.39 -17.61
C ALA A 72 25.10 13.70 -18.58
N PRO A 73 25.61 12.76 -19.41
CA PRO A 73 26.62 13.06 -20.43
C PRO A 73 26.19 14.08 -21.50
N LEU A 74 24.88 14.35 -21.65
CA LEU A 74 24.38 15.42 -22.52
C LEU A 74 24.64 16.82 -21.95
N ALA A 75 24.94 16.93 -20.65
CA ALA A 75 25.44 18.13 -20.00
C ALA A 75 26.97 18.10 -19.89
N ARG A 76 27.61 19.27 -19.86
CA ARG A 76 29.08 19.41 -19.84
C ARG A 76 29.61 20.07 -18.56
N GLY A 77 30.89 19.85 -18.29
CA GLY A 77 31.61 20.48 -17.18
C GLY A 77 30.89 20.29 -15.84
N ALA A 78 30.72 21.38 -15.09
CA ALA A 78 30.05 21.36 -13.80
C ALA A 78 28.57 20.93 -13.88
N ALA A 79 27.88 21.18 -15.00
CA ALA A 79 26.46 20.83 -15.15
C ALA A 79 26.23 19.32 -15.15
N ARG A 80 27.16 18.56 -15.75
CA ARG A 80 27.17 17.08 -15.69
C ARG A 80 27.21 16.57 -14.25
N TRP A 81 28.17 17.07 -13.48
CA TRP A 81 28.37 16.62 -12.10
C TRP A 81 27.22 17.03 -11.18
N ARG A 82 26.65 18.23 -11.37
CA ARG A 82 25.43 18.65 -10.67
C ARG A 82 24.24 17.74 -10.98
N SER A 83 24.08 17.35 -12.25
CA SER A 83 22.99 16.43 -12.65
C SER A 83 23.16 15.05 -12.02
N LEU A 84 24.38 14.51 -12.03
CA LEU A 84 24.69 13.23 -11.39
C LEU A 84 24.48 13.28 -9.87
N ALA A 85 24.92 14.36 -9.20
CA ALA A 85 24.71 14.54 -7.77
C ALA A 85 23.22 14.64 -7.42
N ALA A 86 22.44 15.41 -8.18
CA ALA A 86 21.00 15.53 -7.99
C ALA A 86 20.28 14.20 -8.23
N ALA A 87 20.64 13.46 -9.29
CA ALA A 87 20.08 12.14 -9.56
C ALA A 87 20.44 11.12 -8.48
N ALA A 88 21.68 11.11 -8.01
CA ALA A 88 22.11 10.22 -6.92
C ALA A 88 21.37 10.52 -5.61
N LEU A 89 21.20 11.81 -5.26
CA LEU A 89 20.43 12.20 -4.09
C LEU A 89 18.95 11.87 -4.24
N ALA A 90 18.36 12.11 -5.42
CA ALA A 90 16.98 11.75 -5.69
C ALA A 90 16.75 10.23 -5.59
N LEU A 91 17.71 9.42 -6.07
CA LEU A 91 17.66 7.98 -5.90
C LEU A 91 17.76 7.59 -4.42
N ALA A 92 18.68 8.20 -3.67
CA ALA A 92 18.84 7.93 -2.24
C ALA A 92 17.58 8.26 -1.43
N VAL A 93 16.90 9.36 -1.76
CA VAL A 93 15.63 9.77 -1.12
C VAL A 93 14.47 8.89 -1.57
N GLY A 94 14.32 8.67 -2.88
CA GLY A 94 13.17 7.98 -3.46
C GLY A 94 13.23 6.45 -3.40
N TYR A 95 14.38 5.84 -3.15
CA TYR A 95 14.51 4.37 -3.17
C TYR A 95 13.55 3.69 -2.19
N GLY A 96 13.47 4.18 -0.95
CA GLY A 96 12.53 3.64 0.06
C GLY A 96 11.05 3.80 -0.33
N GLN A 97 10.73 4.82 -1.12
CA GLN A 97 9.38 5.11 -1.61
C GLN A 97 8.95 4.21 -2.78
N SER A 98 9.91 3.48 -3.38
CA SER A 98 9.64 2.62 -4.54
C SER A 98 8.99 1.28 -4.19
N GLY A 99 9.09 0.83 -2.93
CA GLY A 99 8.65 -0.50 -2.52
C GLY A 99 9.42 -1.66 -3.17
N LEU A 100 10.53 -1.37 -3.87
CA LEU A 100 11.39 -2.39 -4.46
C LEU A 100 12.18 -3.11 -3.38
N ASP A 101 12.28 -4.42 -3.54
CA ASP A 101 13.06 -5.29 -2.68
C ASP A 101 13.94 -6.22 -3.53
N PRO A 102 15.07 -5.72 -4.06
CA PRO A 102 15.98 -6.56 -4.83
C PRO A 102 16.49 -7.76 -4.03
N ALA A 103 16.56 -7.66 -2.69
CA ALA A 103 17.04 -8.74 -1.84
C ALA A 103 16.16 -10.01 -1.97
N ALA A 104 14.88 -9.85 -2.33
CA ALA A 104 13.95 -10.95 -2.59
C ALA A 104 14.46 -11.96 -3.62
N LEU A 105 15.22 -11.51 -4.63
CA LEU A 105 15.79 -12.37 -5.68
C LEU A 105 16.83 -13.40 -5.16
N TRP A 106 17.38 -13.16 -3.97
CA TRP A 106 18.37 -14.03 -3.34
C TRP A 106 17.84 -14.76 -2.10
N ARG A 107 16.55 -14.59 -1.77
CA ARG A 107 15.94 -15.33 -0.67
C ARG A 107 15.68 -16.77 -1.08
N ALA A 108 15.86 -17.68 -0.12
CA ALA A 108 15.41 -19.05 -0.31
C ALA A 108 13.87 -19.09 -0.29
N GLU A 109 13.31 -20.03 -1.05
CA GLU A 109 11.87 -20.29 -1.03
C GLU A 109 11.39 -20.54 0.40
N PRO A 110 10.44 -19.73 0.92
CA PRO A 110 10.01 -19.85 2.30
C PRO A 110 9.26 -21.16 2.54
N ARG A 111 9.56 -21.83 3.67
CA ARG A 111 8.94 -23.09 4.07
C ARG A 111 8.27 -22.91 5.43
N PRO A 112 6.96 -22.61 5.47
CA PRO A 112 6.23 -22.51 6.72
C PRO A 112 6.34 -23.78 7.55
N GLY A 113 6.46 -23.63 8.86
CA GLY A 113 6.41 -24.74 9.80
C GLY A 113 5.02 -25.41 9.83
N PRO A 114 4.93 -26.67 10.30
CA PRO A 114 3.64 -27.36 10.45
C PRO A 114 2.72 -26.66 11.46
N GLU A 115 3.32 -25.86 12.34
CA GLU A 115 2.64 -25.11 13.38
C GLU A 115 2.25 -23.69 12.90
N SER A 116 2.44 -23.34 11.65
CA SER A 116 2.17 -21.97 11.19
C SER A 116 0.67 -21.76 10.97
N VAL A 117 0.19 -20.59 11.36
CA VAL A 117 -1.19 -20.16 11.14
C VAL A 117 -1.27 -19.57 9.74
N ARG A 118 -2.16 -20.09 8.90
CA ARG A 118 -2.40 -19.49 7.58
C ARG A 118 -3.44 -18.39 7.68
N VAL A 119 -3.08 -17.20 7.22
CA VAL A 119 -3.90 -15.99 7.20
C VAL A 119 -4.11 -15.56 5.76
N PHE A 120 -5.37 -15.45 5.37
CA PHE A 120 -5.78 -14.95 4.07
C PHE A 120 -6.39 -13.56 4.25
N ALA A 121 -5.85 -12.53 3.59
CA ALA A 121 -6.42 -11.18 3.63
C ALA A 121 -6.73 -10.67 2.23
N TRP A 122 -7.89 -10.05 2.04
CA TRP A 122 -8.32 -9.67 0.69
C TRP A 122 -9.40 -8.59 0.64
N ASN A 123 -9.19 -7.59 -0.23
CA ASN A 123 -10.25 -6.69 -0.67
C ASN A 123 -11.12 -7.44 -1.67
N THR A 124 -12.39 -7.63 -1.30
CA THR A 124 -13.34 -8.42 -2.11
C THR A 124 -13.99 -7.62 -3.24
N ASN A 125 -13.64 -6.34 -3.41
CA ASN A 125 -14.24 -5.41 -4.38
C ASN A 125 -15.76 -5.43 -4.29
N SER A 126 -16.26 -4.89 -3.18
CA SER A 126 -17.68 -4.81 -2.84
C SER A 126 -18.34 -6.18 -2.90
N TRP A 127 -17.72 -7.15 -2.22
CA TRP A 127 -18.16 -8.54 -2.10
C TRP A 127 -18.43 -9.23 -3.44
N ASN A 128 -17.56 -8.98 -4.42
CA ASN A 128 -17.68 -9.50 -5.77
C ASN A 128 -19.05 -9.15 -6.42
N GLN A 129 -19.62 -7.98 -6.09
CA GLN A 129 -20.89 -7.55 -6.68
C GLN A 129 -20.76 -7.24 -8.18
N LEU A 130 -19.60 -6.73 -8.59
CA LEU A 130 -19.38 -6.22 -9.94
C LEU A 130 -18.72 -7.24 -10.88
N LEU A 131 -18.21 -8.34 -10.32
CA LEU A 131 -17.34 -9.29 -11.00
C LEU A 131 -17.86 -10.72 -10.76
N GLY A 132 -17.67 -11.63 -11.71
CA GLY A 132 -17.95 -13.06 -11.52
C GLY A 132 -19.37 -13.44 -11.06
N THR A 133 -19.47 -14.60 -10.41
CA THR A 133 -20.70 -15.09 -9.76
C THR A 133 -20.44 -15.30 -8.27
N GLN A 134 -21.49 -15.16 -7.45
CA GLN A 134 -21.37 -15.39 -5.99
C GLN A 134 -20.92 -16.83 -5.66
N ASP A 135 -21.36 -17.83 -6.42
CA ASP A 135 -20.95 -19.23 -6.18
C ASP A 135 -19.46 -19.44 -6.46
N HIS A 136 -18.92 -18.84 -7.54
CA HIS A 136 -17.48 -18.87 -7.82
C HIS A 136 -16.70 -18.13 -6.74
N PHE A 137 -17.19 -16.97 -6.29
CA PHE A 137 -16.58 -16.22 -5.19
C PHE A 137 -16.45 -17.04 -3.90
N TYR A 138 -17.53 -17.70 -3.46
CA TYR A 138 -17.46 -18.55 -2.26
C TYR A 138 -16.63 -19.81 -2.48
N ALA A 139 -16.66 -20.41 -3.67
CA ALA A 139 -15.79 -21.54 -4.00
C ALA A 139 -14.30 -21.14 -3.96
N PHE A 140 -13.96 -19.97 -4.51
CA PHE A 140 -12.63 -19.38 -4.47
C PHE A 140 -12.16 -19.18 -3.03
N LEU A 141 -12.96 -18.51 -2.19
CA LEU A 141 -12.60 -18.30 -0.79
C LEU A 141 -12.37 -19.63 -0.05
N LYS A 142 -13.26 -20.62 -0.22
CA LYS A 142 -13.12 -21.93 0.44
C LYS A 142 -11.88 -22.69 -0.03
N ALA A 143 -11.53 -22.59 -1.31
CA ALA A 143 -10.35 -23.25 -1.88
C ALA A 143 -9.02 -22.74 -1.27
N LYS A 144 -9.04 -21.57 -0.62
CA LYS A 144 -7.85 -21.03 0.06
C LYS A 144 -7.57 -21.72 1.39
N ASP A 145 -8.55 -22.39 1.99
CA ASP A 145 -8.36 -23.26 3.16
C ASP A 145 -7.59 -22.61 4.32
N ALA A 146 -7.74 -21.29 4.52
CA ALA A 146 -7.05 -20.55 5.56
C ALA A 146 -7.65 -20.78 6.96
N ASP A 147 -6.82 -20.58 7.98
CA ASP A 147 -7.25 -20.68 9.37
C ASP A 147 -7.95 -19.40 9.83
N VAL A 148 -7.46 -18.26 9.34
CA VAL A 148 -8.04 -16.94 9.57
C VAL A 148 -8.19 -16.21 8.24
N TYR A 149 -9.39 -15.69 7.96
CA TYR A 149 -9.66 -14.81 6.83
C TYR A 149 -9.91 -13.39 7.32
N LEU A 150 -9.28 -12.41 6.69
CA LEU A 150 -9.41 -10.97 6.93
C LEU A 150 -9.95 -10.34 5.64
N LEU A 151 -11.27 -10.33 5.50
CA LEU A 151 -11.95 -9.87 4.28
C LEU A 151 -12.51 -8.47 4.48
N HIS A 152 -12.38 -7.62 3.48
CA HIS A 152 -12.93 -6.27 3.51
C HIS A 152 -13.71 -5.95 2.24
N GLU A 153 -14.45 -4.85 2.31
CA GLU A 153 -15.55 -4.52 1.40
C GLU A 153 -16.72 -5.50 1.43
N TYR A 154 -17.13 -5.96 2.62
CA TYR A 154 -18.43 -6.59 2.84
C TYR A 154 -19.55 -5.54 2.76
N GLN A 155 -19.81 -5.06 1.55
CA GLN A 155 -20.74 -3.99 1.25
C GLN A 155 -21.26 -4.12 -0.19
N HIS A 156 -22.44 -3.58 -0.44
CA HIS A 156 -22.88 -3.26 -1.78
C HIS A 156 -22.51 -1.83 -2.16
N VAL A 157 -22.24 -1.63 -3.44
CA VAL A 157 -22.16 -0.32 -4.06
C VAL A 157 -23.47 0.03 -4.75
N THR A 158 -23.81 1.31 -4.69
CA THR A 158 -24.88 1.90 -5.49
C THR A 158 -24.51 1.94 -6.98
N ALA A 159 -25.49 2.14 -7.87
CA ALA A 159 -25.28 2.12 -9.31
C ALA A 159 -24.26 3.19 -9.80
N ASP A 160 -24.18 4.34 -9.12
CA ASP A 160 -23.20 5.39 -9.40
C ASP A 160 -21.83 5.14 -8.74
N ARG A 161 -21.68 4.04 -8.00
CA ARG A 161 -20.52 3.62 -7.21
C ARG A 161 -20.09 4.60 -6.10
N LYS A 162 -20.93 5.58 -5.74
CA LYS A 162 -20.60 6.59 -4.72
C LYS A 162 -21.12 6.22 -3.34
N GLY A 163 -22.32 5.65 -3.27
CA GLY A 163 -22.91 5.14 -2.03
C GLY A 163 -22.47 3.72 -1.70
N ARG A 164 -22.43 3.41 -0.40
CA ARG A 164 -22.22 2.06 0.16
C ARG A 164 -23.45 1.63 0.94
N LEU A 165 -23.80 0.36 0.85
CA LEU A 165 -25.00 -0.24 1.45
C LEU A 165 -24.63 -1.54 2.17
N PRO A 166 -25.36 -1.91 3.24
CA PRO A 166 -25.12 -3.17 3.94
C PRO A 166 -25.43 -4.38 3.05
N ILE A 167 -24.71 -5.48 3.30
CA ILE A 167 -25.04 -6.81 2.76
C ILE A 167 -25.78 -7.61 3.83
N ASP A 168 -26.97 -8.12 3.46
CA ASP A 168 -27.76 -9.03 4.30
C ASP A 168 -27.55 -10.50 3.88
N ASP A 169 -26.28 -10.96 3.89
CA ASP A 169 -25.91 -12.32 3.47
C ASP A 169 -25.04 -13.06 4.51
N LEU A 170 -25.09 -12.59 5.77
CA LEU A 170 -24.33 -13.18 6.86
C LEU A 170 -24.73 -14.64 7.11
N ALA A 171 -26.00 -14.97 6.86
CA ALA A 171 -26.50 -16.33 6.97
C ALA A 171 -25.85 -17.27 5.94
N ARG A 172 -25.63 -16.82 4.70
CA ARG A 172 -24.91 -17.62 3.69
C ARG A 172 -23.44 -17.74 4.05
N LEU A 173 -22.80 -16.64 4.42
CA LEU A 173 -21.39 -16.67 4.83
C LEU A 173 -21.13 -17.72 5.93
N ARG A 174 -22.01 -17.79 6.93
CA ARG A 174 -21.94 -18.83 7.99
C ARG A 174 -22.17 -20.25 7.47
N ARG A 175 -23.04 -20.44 6.48
CA ARG A 175 -23.27 -21.76 5.85
C ARG A 175 -22.09 -22.22 5.01
N GLU A 176 -21.42 -21.30 4.32
CA GLU A 176 -20.25 -21.58 3.48
C GLU A 176 -19.00 -21.90 4.33
N PHE A 177 -18.94 -21.38 5.56
CA PHE A 177 -17.83 -21.59 6.50
C PHE A 177 -18.31 -22.14 7.86
N PRO A 178 -18.88 -23.36 7.91
CA PRO A 178 -19.50 -23.89 9.13
C PRO A 178 -18.50 -24.18 10.26
N GLY A 179 -17.20 -24.32 9.94
CA GLY A 179 -16.12 -24.52 10.91
C GLY A 179 -15.46 -23.23 11.39
N HIS A 180 -15.93 -22.07 10.94
CA HIS A 180 -15.35 -20.77 11.30
C HIS A 180 -16.33 -19.95 12.13
N GLN A 181 -15.79 -19.26 13.13
CA GLN A 181 -16.49 -18.16 13.78
C GLN A 181 -16.43 -16.93 12.87
N VAL A 182 -17.59 -16.30 12.66
CA VAL A 182 -17.75 -15.14 11.78
C VAL A 182 -17.97 -13.89 12.60
N VAL A 183 -17.07 -12.92 12.46
CA VAL A 183 -17.14 -11.60 13.08
C VAL A 183 -17.27 -10.55 11.98
N VAL A 184 -18.25 -9.66 12.11
CA VAL A 184 -18.46 -8.56 11.16
C VAL A 184 -18.60 -7.24 11.93
N ARG A 185 -17.94 -6.20 11.44
CA ARG A 185 -18.17 -4.81 11.89
C ARG A 185 -18.01 -3.85 10.72
N GLY A 186 -19.04 -3.05 10.45
CA GLY A 186 -19.08 -2.22 9.24
C GLY A 186 -18.98 -3.08 7.98
N GLU A 187 -17.92 -2.88 7.20
CA GLU A 187 -17.58 -3.64 5.99
C GLU A 187 -16.48 -4.70 6.20
N LEU A 188 -15.99 -4.86 7.43
CA LEU A 188 -14.87 -5.75 7.75
C LEU A 188 -15.39 -7.08 8.27
N VAL A 189 -14.80 -8.17 7.79
CA VAL A 189 -15.15 -9.54 8.15
C VAL A 189 -13.91 -10.29 8.59
N THR A 190 -13.96 -10.91 9.77
CA THR A 190 -12.98 -11.91 10.20
C THR A 190 -13.65 -13.28 10.28
N LEU A 191 -13.09 -14.28 9.60
CA LEU A 191 -13.44 -15.69 9.78
C LEU A 191 -12.30 -16.38 10.51
N SER A 192 -12.58 -17.17 11.54
CA SER A 192 -11.54 -17.88 12.30
C SER A 192 -11.94 -19.31 12.61
N ARG A 193 -11.09 -20.30 12.29
CA ARG A 193 -11.24 -21.69 12.76
C ARG A 193 -11.05 -21.82 14.27
N PHE A 194 -10.32 -20.87 14.85
CA PHE A 194 -10.03 -20.83 16.27
C PHE A 194 -11.06 -20.00 17.03
N PRO A 195 -11.23 -20.22 18.35
CA PRO A 195 -12.17 -19.45 19.16
C PRO A 195 -11.86 -17.94 19.17
N VAL A 196 -12.87 -17.12 18.90
CA VAL A 196 -12.79 -15.67 19.09
C VAL A 196 -13.07 -15.35 20.56
N LEU A 197 -12.15 -14.63 21.19
CA LEU A 197 -12.24 -14.23 22.59
C LEU A 197 -12.81 -12.83 22.76
N ARG A 198 -12.34 -11.86 21.96
CA ARG A 198 -12.72 -10.44 22.07
C ARG A 198 -12.69 -9.74 20.72
N GLN A 199 -13.44 -8.64 20.63
CA GLN A 199 -13.51 -7.77 19.45
C GLN A 199 -13.43 -6.29 19.88
N PRO A 200 -12.27 -5.82 20.36
CA PRO A 200 -12.12 -4.44 20.81
C PRO A 200 -12.39 -3.45 19.67
N ALA A 201 -13.05 -2.33 19.98
CA ALA A 201 -13.17 -1.24 19.03
C ALA A 201 -11.83 -0.51 18.90
N VAL A 202 -11.40 -0.24 17.67
CA VAL A 202 -10.13 0.43 17.37
C VAL A 202 -10.40 1.80 16.76
N GLY A 203 -9.68 2.81 17.24
CA GLY A 203 -9.77 4.17 16.70
C GLY A 203 -11.15 4.82 16.86
N PRO A 204 -11.61 5.59 15.85
CA PRO A 204 -12.90 6.28 15.91
C PRO A 204 -14.11 5.40 16.26
N ALA A 205 -14.09 4.11 15.90
CA ALA A 205 -15.13 3.14 16.25
C ALA A 205 -15.39 3.05 17.77
N GLY A 206 -14.38 3.32 18.61
CA GLY A 206 -14.53 3.29 20.07
C GLY A 206 -15.45 4.37 20.64
N ARG A 207 -15.84 5.35 19.83
CA ARG A 207 -16.77 6.44 20.21
C ARG A 207 -18.20 6.19 19.75
N LEU A 208 -18.44 5.12 18.99
CA LEU A 208 -19.78 4.79 18.53
C LEU A 208 -20.65 4.31 19.71
N PRO A 209 -21.90 4.78 19.80
CA PRO A 209 -22.84 4.26 20.78
C PRO A 209 -23.21 2.79 20.44
N PRO A 210 -23.56 1.97 21.44
CA PRO A 210 -24.14 0.66 21.19
C PRO A 210 -25.35 0.75 20.25
N GLY A 211 -25.37 -0.08 19.21
CA GLY A 211 -26.46 -0.08 18.23
C GLY A 211 -26.41 1.07 17.22
N ALA A 212 -25.26 1.71 17.03
CA ALA A 212 -25.03 2.63 15.91
C ALA A 212 -25.48 2.01 14.58
N ASP A 213 -26.01 2.84 13.69
CA ASP A 213 -26.43 2.37 12.37
C ASP A 213 -25.24 1.87 11.54
N TRP A 214 -25.54 1.08 10.51
CA TRP A 214 -24.51 0.50 9.66
C TRP A 214 -23.66 1.57 8.95
N GLN A 215 -24.20 2.75 8.65
CA GLN A 215 -23.44 3.81 7.97
C GLN A 215 -22.40 4.45 8.89
N ALA A 216 -22.73 4.61 10.17
CA ALA A 216 -21.79 5.06 11.20
C ALA A 216 -20.70 4.01 11.41
N GLU A 217 -21.07 2.73 11.57
CA GLU A 217 -20.11 1.62 11.64
C GLU A 217 -19.23 1.55 10.39
N TYR A 218 -19.80 1.66 9.19
CA TYR A 218 -19.07 1.68 7.93
C TYR A 218 -18.03 2.79 7.88
N ARG A 219 -18.34 4.00 8.37
CA ARG A 219 -17.41 5.14 8.35
C ARG A 219 -16.31 5.03 9.39
N GLU A 220 -16.65 4.61 10.61
CA GLU A 220 -15.75 4.69 11.76
C GLU A 220 -15.01 3.39 12.05
N SER A 221 -15.53 2.22 11.64
CA SER A 221 -14.90 0.91 11.84
C SER A 221 -14.05 0.52 10.63
N LYS A 222 -12.87 1.15 10.50
CA LYS A 222 -11.86 0.87 9.45
C LYS A 222 -10.76 -0.09 9.88
N VAL A 223 -10.84 -0.56 11.12
CA VAL A 223 -10.01 -1.62 11.68
C VAL A 223 -10.88 -2.55 12.52
N LEU A 224 -10.86 -3.84 12.18
CA LEU A 224 -11.50 -4.90 12.95
C LEU A 224 -10.43 -5.73 13.63
N ARG A 225 -10.22 -5.46 14.92
CA ARG A 225 -9.38 -6.30 15.78
C ARG A 225 -10.20 -7.48 16.31
N THR A 226 -9.65 -8.67 16.12
CA THR A 226 -10.21 -9.93 16.61
C THR A 226 -9.14 -10.64 17.43
N ASP A 227 -9.37 -10.78 18.72
CA ASP A 227 -8.48 -11.55 19.61
C ASP A 227 -8.92 -13.01 19.58
N VAL A 228 -8.02 -13.89 19.17
CA VAL A 228 -8.30 -15.29 18.83
C VAL A 228 -7.39 -16.21 19.64
N LEU A 229 -7.95 -17.31 20.16
CA LEU A 229 -7.18 -18.32 20.91
C LEU A 229 -6.54 -19.35 19.97
N VAL A 230 -5.28 -19.15 19.64
CA VAL A 230 -4.50 -20.09 18.82
C VAL A 230 -3.60 -20.91 19.73
N ARG A 231 -3.87 -22.21 19.82
CA ARG A 231 -3.06 -23.20 20.59
C ARG A 231 -2.71 -22.72 22.00
N GLY A 232 -3.71 -22.21 22.72
CA GLY A 232 -3.55 -21.76 24.12
C GLY A 232 -3.02 -20.34 24.28
N ARG A 233 -2.76 -19.60 23.19
CA ARG A 233 -2.30 -18.21 23.22
C ARG A 233 -3.28 -17.27 22.53
N THR A 234 -3.52 -16.11 23.12
CA THR A 234 -4.28 -15.05 22.47
C THR A 234 -3.42 -14.38 21.41
N VAL A 235 -3.89 -14.36 20.17
CA VAL A 235 -3.29 -13.64 19.04
C VAL A 235 -4.29 -12.59 18.57
N SER A 236 -3.83 -11.37 18.30
CA SER A 236 -4.69 -10.29 17.82
C SER A 236 -4.53 -10.13 16.31
N PHE A 237 -5.60 -10.40 15.57
CA PHE A 237 -5.68 -10.18 14.13
C PHE A 237 -6.37 -8.85 13.87
N TYR A 238 -5.74 -7.98 13.09
CA TYR A 238 -6.27 -6.69 12.68
C TYR A 238 -6.57 -6.74 11.18
N ASN A 239 -7.85 -6.80 10.82
CA ASN A 239 -8.32 -6.60 9.46
C ASN A 239 -8.45 -5.10 9.22
N VAL A 240 -7.71 -4.56 8.26
CA VAL A 240 -7.62 -3.12 8.00
C VAL A 240 -8.23 -2.82 6.62
N HIS A 241 -9.09 -1.80 6.56
CA HIS A 241 -9.48 -1.17 5.30
C HIS A 241 -9.54 0.34 5.51
N MET A 242 -8.44 1.04 5.22
CA MET A 242 -8.36 2.48 5.47
C MET A 242 -9.11 3.27 4.40
N PRO A 243 -9.70 4.43 4.73
CA PRO A 243 -10.39 5.25 3.75
C PRO A 243 -9.49 5.64 2.57
N VAL A 244 -9.98 5.44 1.34
CA VAL A 244 -9.33 5.95 0.13
C VAL A 244 -9.09 7.46 0.28
N TRP A 245 -7.88 7.90 -0.04
CA TRP A 245 -7.48 9.31 0.11
C TRP A 245 -7.81 10.16 -1.12
N ASN A 246 -7.97 9.54 -2.29
CA ASN A 246 -8.22 10.20 -3.56
C ASN A 246 -9.62 9.86 -4.12
N SER A 247 -10.00 10.55 -5.19
CA SER A 247 -11.17 10.21 -6.00
C SER A 247 -10.76 10.17 -7.46
N MET A 248 -10.12 9.08 -7.88
CA MET A 248 -9.72 8.89 -9.29
C MET A 248 -10.88 9.11 -10.29
N PRO A 249 -12.14 8.72 -10.00
CA PRO A 249 -13.27 9.01 -10.89
C PRO A 249 -13.54 10.50 -11.13
N ASP A 250 -13.22 11.39 -10.19
CA ASP A 250 -13.44 12.85 -10.36
C ASP A 250 -12.34 13.50 -11.23
N GLY A 251 -11.21 12.82 -11.46
CA GLY A 251 -10.09 13.26 -12.29
C GLY A 251 -9.16 14.30 -11.65
N LEU A 252 -7.85 14.16 -11.85
CA LEU A 252 -6.80 14.95 -11.17
C LEU A 252 -6.86 16.47 -11.40
N LEU A 253 -7.53 16.94 -12.46
CA LEU A 253 -7.63 18.36 -12.80
C LEU A 253 -8.91 19.02 -12.25
N SER A 254 -9.79 18.27 -11.58
CA SER A 254 -11.06 18.79 -11.07
C SER A 254 -10.93 19.34 -9.65
N ALA A 255 -11.75 20.35 -9.33
CA ALA A 255 -11.86 20.86 -7.95
C ALA A 255 -12.45 19.81 -6.99
N ASP A 256 -13.24 18.88 -7.53
CA ASP A 256 -13.89 17.81 -6.79
C ASP A 256 -12.86 16.80 -6.24
N PHE A 257 -11.84 16.48 -7.04
CA PHE A 257 -10.70 15.67 -6.61
C PHE A 257 -10.00 16.25 -5.37
N TYR A 258 -9.62 17.52 -5.42
CA TYR A 258 -8.92 18.18 -4.30
C TYR A 258 -9.83 18.40 -3.09
N ARG A 259 -11.13 18.64 -3.31
CA ARG A 259 -12.12 18.71 -2.22
C ARG A 259 -12.23 17.36 -1.52
N HIS A 260 -12.32 16.25 -2.27
CA HIS A 260 -12.35 14.90 -1.73
C HIS A 260 -11.12 14.62 -0.87
N MET A 261 -9.92 14.90 -1.38
CA MET A 261 -8.67 14.72 -0.61
C MET A 261 -8.68 15.49 0.71
N ARG A 262 -9.09 16.76 0.66
CA ARG A 262 -9.15 17.61 1.86
C ARG A 262 -10.14 17.06 2.89
N GLU A 263 -11.31 16.62 2.44
CA GLU A 263 -12.37 16.07 3.30
C GLU A 263 -11.99 14.71 3.92
N ARG A 264 -11.20 13.89 3.22
CA ARG A 264 -10.74 12.58 3.70
C ARG A 264 -9.53 12.63 4.62
N SER A 265 -8.69 13.66 4.51
CA SER A 265 -7.41 13.74 5.24
C SER A 265 -7.58 13.60 6.76
N GLY A 266 -8.51 14.34 7.36
CA GLY A 266 -8.76 14.30 8.81
C GLY A 266 -9.26 12.93 9.30
N PRO A 267 -10.37 12.40 8.77
CA PRO A 267 -10.87 11.08 9.11
C PRO A 267 -9.84 9.96 8.91
N ARG A 268 -9.11 9.96 7.79
CA ARG A 268 -8.05 8.99 7.51
C ARG A 268 -6.95 9.02 8.60
N ARG A 269 -6.44 10.21 8.94
CA ARG A 269 -5.45 10.37 10.00
C ARG A 269 -5.94 9.86 11.36
N ALA A 270 -7.22 10.07 11.68
CA ALA A 270 -7.81 9.56 12.92
C ALA A 270 -7.86 8.02 12.97
N GLN A 271 -8.08 7.36 11.83
CA GLN A 271 -8.06 5.90 11.73
C GLN A 271 -6.65 5.34 11.97
N TYR A 272 -5.62 5.91 11.32
CA TYR A 272 -4.22 5.51 11.55
C TYR A 272 -3.76 5.73 12.99
N ALA A 273 -4.05 6.91 13.56
CA ALA A 273 -3.71 7.19 14.96
C ALA A 273 -4.41 6.23 15.92
N GLY A 274 -5.64 5.82 15.60
CA GLY A 274 -6.38 4.81 16.36
C GLY A 274 -5.73 3.42 16.32
N LEU A 275 -5.31 2.99 15.12
CA LEU A 275 -4.59 1.72 14.93
C LEU A 275 -3.25 1.73 15.69
N GLU A 276 -2.48 2.81 15.55
CA GLU A 276 -1.20 2.98 16.22
C GLU A 276 -1.35 2.89 17.76
N ALA A 277 -2.31 3.63 18.31
CA ALA A 277 -2.59 3.63 19.75
C ALA A 277 -3.01 2.25 20.26
N ASP A 278 -3.89 1.54 19.55
CA ASP A 278 -4.30 0.19 19.95
C ASP A 278 -3.13 -0.80 19.87
N LEU A 279 -2.33 -0.76 18.80
CA LEU A 279 -1.12 -1.57 18.69
C LEU A 279 -0.11 -1.26 19.79
N ALA A 280 0.01 0.01 20.22
CA ALA A 280 0.92 0.42 21.29
C ALA A 280 0.48 -0.12 22.66
N ALA A 281 -0.82 -0.24 22.88
CA ALA A 281 -1.40 -0.81 24.09
C ALA A 281 -1.43 -2.36 24.07
N ASN A 282 -1.47 -2.98 22.89
CA ASN A 282 -1.59 -4.43 22.77
C ASN A 282 -0.25 -5.15 23.05
N ARG A 283 -0.33 -6.21 23.87
CA ARG A 283 0.81 -7.05 24.26
C ARG A 283 0.74 -8.46 23.69
N ASN A 284 -0.39 -8.85 23.08
CA ASN A 284 -0.50 -10.13 22.39
C ASN A 284 0.38 -10.14 21.13
N PRO A 285 0.83 -11.31 20.64
CA PRO A 285 1.29 -11.46 19.26
C PRO A 285 0.26 -10.86 18.29
N VAL A 286 0.74 -10.11 17.29
CA VAL A 286 -0.14 -9.40 16.35
C VAL A 286 0.12 -9.79 14.91
N VAL A 287 -0.97 -9.87 14.16
CA VAL A 287 -0.98 -9.91 12.69
C VAL A 287 -1.90 -8.80 12.22
N VAL A 288 -1.37 -7.87 11.44
CA VAL A 288 -2.12 -6.74 10.89
C VAL A 288 -2.10 -6.88 9.39
N ALA A 289 -3.24 -7.05 8.73
CA ALA A 289 -3.27 -7.15 7.28
C ALA A 289 -4.55 -6.57 6.68
N GLY A 290 -4.43 -6.07 5.46
CA GLY A 290 -5.55 -5.59 4.67
C GLY A 290 -5.14 -4.45 3.73
N ASP A 291 -6.12 -3.71 3.24
CA ASP A 291 -5.92 -2.57 2.35
C ASP A 291 -5.76 -1.27 3.15
N PHE A 292 -4.55 -0.73 3.13
CA PHE A 292 -4.23 0.52 3.82
C PHE A 292 -4.52 1.74 2.94
N ASN A 293 -4.86 1.56 1.66
CA ASN A 293 -4.98 2.65 0.70
C ASN A 293 -3.75 3.59 0.76
N ALA A 294 -2.58 3.04 1.09
CA ALA A 294 -1.31 3.74 1.26
C ALA A 294 -0.25 3.03 0.44
N THR A 295 0.53 3.80 -0.30
CA THR A 295 1.66 3.27 -1.08
C THR A 295 2.94 3.27 -0.25
N ALA A 296 4.02 2.68 -0.79
CA ALA A 296 5.34 2.73 -0.16
C ALA A 296 5.84 4.17 0.09
N ALA A 297 5.40 5.11 -0.76
CA ALA A 297 5.78 6.51 -0.72
C ALA A 297 5.04 7.34 0.34
N MET A 298 4.02 6.79 1.00
CA MET A 298 3.19 7.53 1.96
C MET A 298 3.59 7.19 3.40
N SER A 299 3.78 8.22 4.22
CA SER A 299 4.24 8.15 5.62
C SER A 299 3.16 7.61 6.56
N ASP A 300 1.93 7.42 6.07
CA ASP A 300 0.84 6.82 6.86
C ASP A 300 1.26 5.46 7.47
N LEU A 301 2.21 4.76 6.84
CA LEU A 301 2.70 3.44 7.27
C LEU A 301 3.93 3.49 8.18
N ASP A 302 4.59 4.64 8.33
CA ASP A 302 5.86 4.73 9.06
C ASP A 302 5.73 4.28 10.53
N PRO A 303 4.69 4.68 11.29
CA PRO A 303 4.54 4.21 12.67
C PRO A 303 4.36 2.68 12.80
N LEU A 304 3.83 2.03 11.76
CA LEU A 304 3.71 0.58 11.71
C LEU A 304 5.06 -0.06 11.38
N ARG A 305 5.78 0.45 10.38
CA ARG A 305 7.12 -0.05 9.97
C ARG A 305 8.17 0.12 11.07
N GLU A 306 8.06 1.15 11.89
CA GLU A 306 8.96 1.36 13.03
C GLU A 306 8.75 0.33 14.16
N ARG A 307 7.59 -0.35 14.19
CA ARG A 307 7.18 -1.19 15.32
C ARG A 307 6.94 -2.65 14.96
N LEU A 308 6.60 -2.94 13.71
CA LEU A 308 6.22 -4.24 13.19
C LEU A 308 7.08 -4.59 11.98
N ALA A 309 7.29 -5.88 11.76
CA ALA A 309 7.97 -6.36 10.57
C ALA A 309 6.99 -6.44 9.40
N ASP A 310 7.34 -5.86 8.25
CA ASP A 310 6.61 -6.04 7.00
C ASP A 310 6.75 -7.50 6.54
N ALA A 311 5.63 -8.17 6.28
CA ALA A 311 5.64 -9.55 5.82
C ALA A 311 6.31 -9.71 4.44
N ALA A 312 6.41 -8.65 3.64
CA ALA A 312 7.13 -8.69 2.38
C ALA A 312 8.63 -8.99 2.54
N GLU A 313 9.22 -8.79 3.73
CA GLU A 313 10.61 -9.14 4.01
C GLU A 313 10.91 -10.65 3.88
N VAL A 314 9.89 -11.50 3.93
CA VAL A 314 10.01 -12.95 3.69
C VAL A 314 9.47 -13.38 2.32
N SER A 315 9.07 -12.44 1.47
CA SER A 315 8.61 -12.72 0.11
C SER A 315 9.79 -12.89 -0.85
N THR A 316 9.60 -13.66 -1.93
CA THR A 316 10.54 -13.81 -3.05
C THR A 316 10.21 -12.88 -4.23
N ASP A 317 9.14 -12.08 -4.13
CA ASP A 317 8.80 -11.08 -5.13
C ASP A 317 9.58 -9.77 -4.90
N PRO A 318 10.45 -9.34 -5.84
CA PRO A 318 11.21 -8.11 -5.69
C PRO A 318 10.38 -6.83 -5.89
N TYR A 319 9.14 -6.97 -6.38
CA TYR A 319 8.25 -5.84 -6.60
C TYR A 319 6.79 -6.25 -6.29
N PRO A 320 6.48 -6.48 -5.00
CA PRO A 320 5.16 -6.93 -4.59
C PRO A 320 4.14 -5.82 -4.87
N THR A 321 3.20 -6.07 -5.76
CA THR A 321 2.11 -5.15 -6.10
C THR A 321 0.77 -5.82 -5.85
N SER A 322 -0.20 -5.07 -5.36
CA SER A 322 -1.48 -5.60 -4.92
C SER A 322 -2.69 -5.03 -5.64
N TRP A 323 -2.59 -3.84 -6.24
CA TRP A 323 -3.76 -3.15 -6.78
C TRP A 323 -3.60 -2.79 -8.26
N GLU A 324 -4.65 -3.13 -9.01
CA GLU A 324 -4.80 -2.90 -10.44
C GLU A 324 -5.88 -1.85 -10.72
N GLU A 325 -5.50 -0.75 -11.38
CA GLU A 325 -6.47 0.24 -11.90
C GLU A 325 -6.65 0.02 -13.41
N GLY A 326 -7.91 -0.07 -13.87
CA GLY A 326 -8.23 0.01 -15.30
C GLY A 326 -7.90 -1.21 -16.17
N GLY A 327 -7.71 -2.41 -15.60
CA GLY A 327 -7.51 -3.64 -16.39
C GLY A 327 -6.06 -3.87 -16.88
N TRP A 328 -5.09 -3.18 -16.29
CA TRP A 328 -3.67 -3.21 -16.65
C TRP A 328 -2.85 -3.95 -15.59
N LYS A 329 -1.51 -4.00 -15.69
CA LYS A 329 -0.72 -4.62 -14.61
C LYS A 329 -0.86 -3.84 -13.29
N PRO A 330 -0.89 -4.52 -12.13
CA PRO A 330 -0.82 -3.82 -10.85
C PRO A 330 0.52 -3.09 -10.75
N PHE A 331 0.47 -1.80 -10.42
CA PHE A 331 1.67 -0.96 -10.24
C PHE A 331 1.89 -0.57 -8.77
N TRP A 332 0.84 -0.60 -7.96
CA TRP A 332 0.90 -0.17 -6.57
C TRP A 332 0.73 -1.34 -5.61
N ARG A 333 1.40 -1.21 -4.46
CA ARG A 333 1.10 -1.96 -3.26
C ARG A 333 0.33 -1.06 -2.32
N THR A 334 -0.96 -1.33 -2.14
CA THR A 334 -1.83 -0.66 -1.16
C THR A 334 -2.24 -1.60 -0.04
N ASP A 335 -2.11 -2.90 -0.29
CA ASP A 335 -2.31 -3.97 0.66
C ASP A 335 -1.00 -4.28 1.39
N TRP A 336 -1.08 -4.30 2.71
CA TRP A 336 0.08 -4.56 3.56
C TRP A 336 -0.26 -5.60 4.61
N ALA A 337 0.75 -6.38 4.98
CA ALA A 337 0.70 -7.30 6.09
C ALA A 337 1.92 -7.06 7.00
N PHE A 338 1.68 -6.97 8.30
CA PHE A 338 2.68 -6.75 9.32
C PHE A 338 2.54 -7.78 10.44
N THR A 339 3.66 -8.18 11.02
CA THR A 339 3.70 -9.08 12.18
C THR A 339 4.52 -8.45 13.31
N GLY A 340 4.16 -8.76 14.56
CA GLY A 340 4.89 -8.22 15.71
C GLY A 340 4.52 -8.88 17.03
N ASN A 341 5.12 -8.36 18.11
CA ASN A 341 4.97 -8.91 19.47
C ASN A 341 5.26 -10.43 19.53
N GLY A 342 6.27 -10.86 18.75
CA GLY A 342 6.74 -12.24 18.67
C GLY A 342 6.04 -13.12 17.65
N ALA A 343 4.94 -12.69 17.04
CA ALA A 343 4.46 -13.30 15.78
C ALA A 343 5.46 -12.97 14.66
N LYS A 344 5.70 -13.93 13.77
CA LYS A 344 6.64 -13.78 12.64
C LYS A 344 6.03 -14.31 11.35
N ALA A 345 6.09 -13.51 10.30
CA ALA A 345 5.82 -14.00 8.95
C ALA A 345 6.89 -15.03 8.56
N GLU A 346 6.46 -16.18 8.03
CA GLU A 346 7.33 -17.23 7.52
C GLU A 346 7.24 -17.37 6.01
N ARG A 347 6.11 -16.97 5.42
CA ARG A 347 5.88 -16.88 3.98
C ARG A 347 4.84 -15.80 3.73
N TYR A 348 5.06 -15.01 2.69
CA TYR A 348 4.10 -14.01 2.23
C TYR A 348 4.16 -13.87 0.72
N GLU A 349 3.01 -13.87 0.08
CA GLU A 349 2.88 -13.70 -1.35
C GLU A 349 1.56 -13.02 -1.73
N PHE A 350 1.60 -12.30 -2.85
CA PHE A 350 0.40 -11.84 -3.53
C PHE A 350 -0.03 -12.86 -4.58
N ASN A 351 -1.27 -13.32 -4.49
CA ASN A 351 -1.84 -14.30 -5.40
C ASN A 351 -2.92 -13.66 -6.32
N PRO A 352 -3.05 -14.09 -7.58
CA PRO A 352 -4.08 -13.57 -8.48
C PRO A 352 -5.50 -13.78 -7.94
N PRO A 353 -6.42 -12.81 -8.11
CA PRO A 353 -7.78 -12.88 -7.57
C PRO A 353 -8.80 -13.59 -8.47
N GLU A 354 -8.36 -14.34 -9.49
CA GLU A 354 -9.24 -14.99 -10.48
C GLU A 354 -10.26 -14.04 -11.15
N LYS A 355 -9.91 -12.75 -11.30
CA LYS A 355 -10.80 -11.69 -11.81
C LYS A 355 -12.04 -11.44 -10.95
N LEU A 356 -12.02 -11.84 -9.67
CA LEU A 356 -13.08 -11.59 -8.69
C LEU A 356 -12.86 -10.28 -7.89
N SER A 357 -11.68 -9.68 -8.04
CA SER A 357 -11.31 -8.39 -7.45
C SER A 357 -10.22 -7.74 -8.30
N ASP A 358 -10.08 -6.43 -8.15
CA ASP A 358 -8.98 -5.59 -8.64
C ASP A 358 -7.78 -5.60 -7.69
N HIS A 359 -7.93 -6.21 -6.51
CA HIS A 359 -6.84 -6.48 -5.57
C HIS A 359 -6.37 -7.92 -5.64
N ALA A 360 -5.06 -8.10 -5.65
CA ALA A 360 -4.42 -9.38 -5.39
C ALA A 360 -4.70 -9.85 -3.96
N VAL A 361 -4.73 -11.17 -3.79
CA VAL A 361 -4.90 -11.83 -2.51
C VAL A 361 -3.61 -11.77 -1.72
N GLN A 362 -3.68 -11.44 -0.42
CA GLN A 362 -2.58 -11.64 0.51
C GLN A 362 -2.66 -13.04 1.12
N ASP A 363 -1.63 -13.87 0.93
CA ASP A 363 -1.51 -15.18 1.56
C ASP A 363 -0.26 -15.20 2.47
N LEU A 364 -0.50 -15.36 3.77
CA LEU A 364 0.50 -15.19 4.83
C LEU A 364 0.52 -16.42 5.73
N TRP A 365 1.72 -16.92 6.03
CA TRP A 365 1.92 -17.92 7.09
C TRP A 365 2.67 -17.30 8.25
N VAL A 366 2.14 -17.49 9.45
CA VAL A 366 2.66 -16.84 10.67
C VAL A 366 3.00 -17.90 11.71
N SER A 367 4.24 -17.89 12.20
CA SER A 367 4.57 -18.57 13.44
C SER A 367 4.35 -17.67 14.66
N LEU A 368 3.98 -18.31 15.75
CA LEU A 368 3.74 -17.67 17.04
C LEU A 368 4.95 -17.87 17.94
N PRO A 369 5.22 -16.94 18.88
CA PRO A 369 6.34 -17.08 19.79
C PRO A 369 6.16 -18.37 20.60
N GLY A 370 7.26 -19.10 20.85
CA GLY A 370 7.23 -20.44 21.41
C GLY A 370 6.30 -20.60 22.61
N ASN A 371 5.60 -21.74 22.64
CA ASN A 371 4.94 -22.25 23.85
C ASN A 371 6.05 -22.68 24.82
N GLY A 372 6.59 -21.71 25.55
CA GLY A 372 7.44 -21.99 26.72
C GLY A 372 6.62 -22.67 27.81
#